data_AF-A0A519F5N2-F1
#
_entry.id   AF-A0A519F5N2-F1
#
_cell.length_a   1.000
_cell.length_b   1.000
_cell.length_c   1.000
_cell.angle_alpha   90.00
_cell.angle_beta   90.00
_cell.angle_gamma   90.00
#
_symmetry.space_group_name_H-M   'P 1'
#
loop_
_entity.id
_entity.type
_entity.pdbx_description
1 polymer ?
#
loop_
_entity_poly.entity_id
_entity_poly.type
_entity_poly.pdbx_seq_one_letter_code
_entity_poly.pdbx_strand_id
1 'polypeptide(L)'
;MQESLFPMDPPNDVKADVRAGQVIASTHAQSPVLPFPSAAETRDLASALPREIRLGTSSWGFPGWAGLVWADVYTTKQLARDGLPAYACHPLLRTVSLDRAFYKPLSAHEYASLAAQVPDDFRFVVKAPSAISDAMVRDHGRGLQRNATFLDPIAAAHEFVQPALDGLGPKLGALVFQLSPLPSSMLLRIPELLESLATMLAALPPLRPTAPDGVVAVEVRNAELMTAELAAVLKAAGATYCLGLHAKMPGISDQLPMLRALWPAPLVARWNLHQRHGAYGYDSAKDLYEPFDRLLDPDPETRAILSQVMAATAAAHLPVYVTINNKAEGSAPLSVEALAEAVRERHILRTDPHPVPKR
;
A
#
# COMPACT_ATOMS: atom_id res chain seq x y z
N MET A 1 14.83 14.15 20.69
CA MET A 1 13.45 13.69 20.95
C MET A 1 13.00 12.94 19.70
N GLN A 2 12.88 11.61 19.76
CA GLN A 2 12.38 10.82 18.64
C GLN A 2 10.85 10.85 18.72
N GLU A 3 10.25 11.78 17.99
CA GLU A 3 8.80 11.80 17.75
C GLU A 3 8.40 10.59 16.89
N SER A 4 7.18 10.10 17.12
CA SER A 4 6.67 8.88 16.50
C SER A 4 6.87 8.90 14.99
N LEU A 5 7.54 7.88 14.45
CA LEU A 5 7.83 7.80 13.01
C LEU A 5 6.57 7.77 12.13
N PHE A 6 5.42 7.45 12.73
CA PHE A 6 4.07 7.62 12.23
C PHE A 6 3.17 7.77 13.46
N PRO A 7 2.46 8.89 13.70
CA PRO A 7 1.35 8.79 14.64
C PRO A 7 0.38 7.75 14.13
N MET A 8 -0.25 7.10 15.09
CA MET A 8 -1.36 6.21 14.90
C MET A 8 -2.31 6.85 13.87
N ASP A 9 -2.65 6.12 12.79
CA ASP A 9 -4.04 6.27 12.33
C ASP A 9 -4.86 6.03 13.59
N PRO A 10 -5.67 7.00 14.05
CA PRO A 10 -6.29 6.87 15.34
C PRO A 10 -7.02 5.51 15.36
N PRO A 11 -6.87 4.68 16.41
CA PRO A 11 -7.95 3.75 16.70
C PRO A 11 -9.22 4.61 16.70
N ASN A 12 -10.33 4.08 16.17
CA ASN A 12 -11.59 4.78 15.89
C ASN A 12 -12.27 5.51 17.09
N ASP A 13 -11.54 5.90 18.13
CA ASP A 13 -11.96 6.65 19.29
C ASP A 13 -11.41 8.08 19.26
N VAL A 14 -11.98 8.92 18.39
CA VAL A 14 -11.98 10.37 18.64
C VAL A 14 -13.19 10.67 19.52
N LYS A 15 -12.94 11.00 20.79
CA LYS A 15 -13.96 11.60 21.66
C LYS A 15 -14.34 12.96 21.08
N ALA A 16 -15.54 13.05 20.50
CA ALA A 16 -16.14 14.31 20.10
C ALA A 16 -16.64 15.05 21.36
N ASP A 17 -16.18 16.29 21.53
CA ASP A 17 -16.75 17.22 22.50
C ASP A 17 -18.02 17.82 21.90
N VAL A 18 -19.19 17.31 22.31
CA VAL A 18 -20.50 17.71 21.81
C VAL A 18 -21.04 18.82 22.70
N ARG A 19 -21.09 20.05 22.20
CA ARG A 19 -21.95 21.08 22.79
C ARG A 19 -23.40 20.74 22.49
N ALA A 20 -24.19 20.69 23.57
CA ALA A 20 -25.56 20.20 23.62
C ALA A 20 -26.54 21.01 22.75
N GLY A 21 -27.27 20.27 21.91
CA GLY A 21 -28.55 20.68 21.33
C GLY A 21 -29.40 19.40 21.17
N GLN A 22 -30.56 19.35 21.84
CA GLN A 22 -31.44 18.19 21.90
C GLN A 22 -31.85 17.70 20.50
N VAL A 23 -31.65 16.41 20.22
CA VAL A 23 -32.24 15.73 19.05
C VAL A 23 -32.95 14.46 19.53
N ILE A 24 -34.22 14.38 19.14
CA ILE A 24 -35.14 13.27 19.36
C ILE A 24 -34.56 12.02 18.71
N ALA A 25 -34.46 10.93 19.48
CA ALA A 25 -33.91 9.66 19.02
C ALA A 25 -34.83 9.00 17.98
N SER A 26 -34.47 9.11 16.70
CA SER A 26 -34.95 8.22 15.64
C SER A 26 -33.94 7.10 15.43
N THR A 27 -34.38 5.86 15.58
CA THR A 27 -33.69 4.63 15.20
C THR A 27 -33.54 4.57 13.67
N HIS A 28 -32.59 5.30 13.11
CA HIS A 28 -32.24 5.18 11.70
C HIS A 28 -31.37 3.94 11.48
N ALA A 29 -31.89 2.97 10.73
CA ALA A 29 -31.05 2.06 9.96
C ALA A 29 -30.08 2.94 9.15
N GLN A 30 -28.77 2.81 9.40
CA GLN A 30 -27.78 3.66 8.77
C GLN A 30 -27.77 3.36 7.25
N SER A 31 -27.97 4.41 6.44
CA SER A 31 -27.96 4.30 4.98
C SER A 31 -26.65 3.68 4.49
N PRO A 32 -26.69 2.81 3.48
CA PRO A 32 -25.48 2.22 2.90
C PRO A 32 -24.57 3.30 2.30
N VAL A 33 -23.27 3.06 2.32
CA VAL A 33 -22.30 3.89 1.58
C VAL A 33 -22.48 3.61 0.10
N LEU A 34 -22.83 4.63 -0.67
CA LEU A 34 -23.08 4.51 -2.11
C LEU A 34 -21.84 4.95 -2.91
N PRO A 35 -21.48 4.25 -3.99
CA PRO A 35 -20.37 4.64 -4.85
C PRO A 35 -20.73 5.88 -5.68
N PHE A 36 -19.77 6.78 -5.86
CA PHE A 36 -19.89 7.86 -6.84
C PHE A 36 -19.81 7.27 -8.27
N PRO A 37 -20.77 7.56 -9.17
CA PRO A 37 -20.71 7.07 -10.54
C PRO A 37 -19.48 7.62 -11.27
N SER A 38 -18.57 6.75 -11.70
CA SER A 38 -17.39 7.18 -12.46
C SER A 38 -17.77 7.78 -13.83
N ALA A 39 -17.00 8.74 -14.31
CA ALA A 39 -17.16 9.30 -15.65
C ALA A 39 -16.83 8.25 -16.74
N ALA A 40 -17.21 8.52 -17.98
CA ALA A 40 -16.91 7.61 -19.09
C ALA A 40 -15.39 7.52 -19.33
N GLU A 41 -14.71 8.65 -19.23
CA GLU A 41 -13.27 8.83 -19.42
C GLU A 41 -12.48 7.98 -18.42
N THR A 42 -12.89 7.94 -17.14
CA THR A 42 -12.25 7.12 -16.11
C THR A 42 -12.45 5.62 -16.37
N ARG A 43 -13.62 5.21 -16.90
CA ARG A 43 -13.85 3.81 -17.31
C ARG A 43 -13.00 3.42 -18.52
N ASP A 44 -12.92 4.29 -19.51
CA ASP A 44 -12.10 4.07 -20.71
C ASP A 44 -10.62 3.97 -20.33
N LEU A 45 -10.14 4.85 -19.45
CA LEU A 45 -8.80 4.79 -18.89
C LEU A 45 -8.53 3.46 -18.18
N ALA A 46 -9.44 3.01 -17.32
CA ALA A 46 -9.30 1.73 -16.63
C ALA A 46 -9.25 0.54 -17.60
N SER A 47 -10.08 0.56 -18.66
CA SER A 47 -10.12 -0.50 -19.67
C SER A 47 -8.84 -0.57 -20.51
N ALA A 48 -8.12 0.55 -20.66
CA ALA A 48 -6.87 0.63 -21.40
C ALA A 48 -5.65 0.17 -20.59
N LEU A 49 -5.75 0.02 -19.27
CA LEU A 49 -4.64 -0.45 -18.43
C LEU A 49 -4.43 -1.97 -18.57
N PRO A 50 -3.18 -2.44 -18.68
CA PRO A 50 -2.87 -3.87 -18.56
C PRO A 50 -3.50 -4.50 -17.31
N ARG A 51 -4.01 -5.73 -17.44
CA ARG A 51 -4.71 -6.44 -16.34
C ARG A 51 -3.79 -6.70 -15.14
N GLU A 52 -2.49 -6.80 -15.38
CA GLU A 52 -1.46 -7.02 -14.38
C GLU A 52 -1.31 -5.81 -13.43
N ILE A 53 -1.73 -4.61 -13.86
CA ILE A 53 -1.62 -3.36 -13.10
C ILE A 53 -2.84 -3.13 -12.23
N ARG A 54 -2.69 -3.28 -10.92
CA ARG A 54 -3.71 -2.93 -9.93
C ARG A 54 -3.26 -1.72 -9.13
N LEU A 55 -4.03 -0.64 -9.29
CA LEU A 55 -3.87 0.60 -8.55
C LEU A 55 -4.89 0.66 -7.42
N GLY A 56 -4.52 1.36 -6.37
CA GLY A 56 -5.33 1.45 -5.16
C GLY A 56 -4.79 2.46 -4.18
N THR A 57 -5.40 2.49 -3.00
CA THR A 57 -5.06 3.42 -1.94
C THR A 57 -4.55 2.69 -0.70
N SER A 58 -3.92 3.42 0.23
CA SER A 58 -3.43 2.84 1.50
C SER A 58 -4.56 2.47 2.48
N SER A 59 -5.75 3.05 2.30
CA SER A 59 -7.01 2.75 3.01
C SER A 59 -8.17 3.46 2.30
N TRP A 60 -9.40 3.35 2.80
CA TRP A 60 -10.61 3.92 2.15
C TRP A 60 -11.48 4.79 3.07
N GLY A 61 -11.01 5.15 4.27
CA GLY A 61 -11.84 5.79 5.30
C GLY A 61 -12.00 7.31 5.22
N PHE A 62 -11.93 7.93 4.04
CA PHE A 62 -11.78 9.40 3.92
C PHE A 62 -13.04 10.11 3.44
N PRO A 63 -13.69 10.96 4.27
CA PRO A 63 -14.89 11.72 3.89
C PRO A 63 -14.70 12.68 2.72
N GLY A 64 -13.51 13.27 2.57
CA GLY A 64 -13.23 14.22 1.49
C GLY A 64 -13.19 13.61 0.09
N TRP A 65 -13.38 12.31 -0.05
CA TRP A 65 -13.58 11.67 -1.35
C TRP A 65 -15.04 11.66 -1.80
N ALA A 66 -15.94 12.38 -1.13
CA ALA A 66 -17.28 12.63 -1.63
C ALA A 66 -17.21 13.32 -3.01
N GLY A 67 -17.95 12.80 -3.99
CA GLY A 67 -17.86 13.24 -5.38
C GLY A 67 -16.66 12.68 -6.17
N LEU A 68 -15.81 11.87 -5.54
CA LEU A 68 -14.69 11.16 -6.20
C LEU A 68 -14.89 9.64 -6.13
N VAL A 69 -15.17 9.14 -4.92
CA VAL A 69 -15.38 7.71 -4.64
C VAL A 69 -16.75 7.47 -4.00
N TRP A 70 -17.25 8.40 -3.18
CA TRP A 70 -18.53 8.29 -2.48
C TRP A 70 -19.59 9.21 -3.09
N ALA A 71 -20.83 8.74 -3.21
CA ALA A 71 -21.92 9.53 -3.76
C ALA A 71 -22.37 10.70 -2.85
N ASP A 72 -22.06 10.63 -1.56
CA ASP A 72 -22.43 11.61 -0.55
C ASP A 72 -21.32 11.71 0.51
N VAL A 73 -21.48 12.64 1.46
CA VAL A 73 -20.57 12.81 2.60
C VAL A 73 -20.93 11.80 3.69
N TYR A 74 -19.98 10.91 3.98
CA TYR A 74 -20.08 9.92 5.05
C TYR A 74 -19.04 10.19 6.13
N THR A 75 -19.32 9.76 7.37
CA THR A 75 -18.31 9.83 8.43
C THR A 75 -17.19 8.82 8.20
N THR A 76 -15.99 9.13 8.70
CA THR A 76 -14.83 8.21 8.71
C THR A 76 -15.20 6.82 9.26
N LYS A 77 -16.01 6.78 10.33
CA LYS A 77 -16.45 5.53 10.96
C LYS A 77 -17.37 4.71 10.07
N GLN A 78 -18.31 5.35 9.36
CA GLN A 78 -19.17 4.68 8.39
C GLN A 78 -18.34 4.13 7.22
N LEU A 79 -17.44 4.95 6.66
CA LEU A 79 -16.58 4.53 5.55
C LEU A 79 -15.66 3.37 5.92
N ALA A 80 -15.04 3.42 7.11
CA ALA A 80 -14.17 2.34 7.58
C ALA A 80 -14.91 1.00 7.76
N ARG A 81 -16.21 1.04 8.09
CA ARG A 81 -17.03 -0.15 8.30
C ARG A 81 -17.66 -0.68 7.01
N ASP A 82 -18.29 0.21 6.23
CA ASP A 82 -19.19 -0.16 5.12
C ASP A 82 -18.77 0.40 3.76
N GLY A 83 -17.64 1.11 3.67
CA GLY A 83 -17.22 1.78 2.44
C GLY A 83 -16.53 0.88 1.42
N LEU A 84 -16.06 -0.31 1.80
CA LEU A 84 -15.30 -1.19 0.91
C LEU A 84 -16.07 -1.65 -0.33
N PRO A 85 -17.37 -2.04 -0.26
CA PRO A 85 -18.15 -2.36 -1.45
C PRO A 85 -18.23 -1.19 -2.44
N ALA A 86 -18.47 0.04 -1.94
CA ALA A 86 -18.51 1.23 -2.78
C ALA A 86 -17.14 1.58 -3.37
N TYR A 87 -16.07 1.41 -2.58
CA TYR A 87 -14.69 1.64 -3.01
C TYR A 87 -14.35 0.77 -4.22
N ALA A 88 -14.69 -0.52 -4.13
CA ALA A 88 -14.40 -1.50 -5.16
C ALA A 88 -15.26 -1.36 -6.43
N CYS A 89 -16.25 -0.45 -6.43
CA CYS A 89 -16.98 -0.07 -7.65
C CYS A 89 -16.19 0.92 -8.52
N HIS A 90 -15.19 1.62 -7.98
CA HIS A 90 -14.41 2.57 -8.76
C HIS A 90 -13.46 1.81 -9.73
N PRO A 91 -13.50 2.07 -11.05
CA PRO A 91 -12.89 1.20 -12.06
C PRO A 91 -11.35 1.17 -11.99
N LEU A 92 -10.71 2.22 -11.46
CA LEU A 92 -9.27 2.28 -11.26
C LEU A 92 -8.80 1.69 -9.92
N LEU A 93 -9.69 1.56 -8.92
CA LEU A 93 -9.33 1.11 -7.57
C LEU A 93 -9.51 -0.41 -7.48
N ARG A 94 -8.56 -1.13 -8.09
CA ARG A 94 -8.56 -2.61 -8.17
C ARG A 94 -7.74 -3.30 -7.08
N THR A 95 -7.15 -2.51 -6.19
CA THR A 95 -6.49 -3.00 -4.98
C THR A 95 -6.65 -2.03 -3.83
N VAL A 96 -6.38 -2.49 -2.61
CA VAL A 96 -6.27 -1.62 -1.43
C VAL A 96 -5.28 -2.20 -0.43
N SER A 97 -4.57 -1.32 0.27
CA SER A 97 -3.72 -1.75 1.38
C SER A 97 -4.53 -1.93 2.67
N LEU A 98 -4.21 -2.98 3.43
CA LEU A 98 -4.74 -3.26 4.75
C LEU A 98 -3.69 -2.90 5.81
N ASP A 99 -3.44 -1.62 5.99
CA ASP A 99 -2.41 -1.14 6.92
C ASP A 99 -2.82 -1.33 8.40
N ARG A 100 -4.13 -1.43 8.68
CA ARG A 100 -4.64 -1.73 10.04
C ARG A 100 -4.10 -3.05 10.61
N ALA A 101 -3.76 -4.01 9.74
CA ALA A 101 -3.19 -5.30 10.12
C ALA A 101 -1.83 -5.15 10.83
N PHE A 102 -1.14 -4.02 10.63
CA PHE A 102 0.10 -3.69 11.33
C PHE A 102 -0.09 -3.56 12.85
N TYR A 103 -1.20 -2.98 13.28
CA TYR A 103 -1.49 -2.73 14.70
C TYR A 103 -2.30 -3.86 15.33
N LYS A 104 -3.21 -4.45 14.55
CA LYS A 104 -4.06 -5.56 14.98
C LYS A 104 -4.08 -6.63 13.87
N PRO A 105 -3.38 -7.77 14.06
CA PRO A 105 -3.49 -8.90 13.15
C PRO A 105 -4.95 -9.28 12.92
N LEU A 106 -5.30 -9.58 11.67
CA LEU A 106 -6.64 -10.01 11.30
C LEU A 106 -6.68 -11.53 11.24
N SER A 107 -7.78 -12.11 11.71
CA SER A 107 -8.08 -13.53 11.56
C SER A 107 -8.45 -13.87 10.11
N ALA A 108 -8.36 -15.16 9.75
CA ALA A 108 -8.81 -15.66 8.45
C ALA A 108 -10.29 -15.33 8.18
N HIS A 109 -11.14 -15.34 9.22
CA HIS A 109 -12.55 -14.96 9.08
C HIS A 109 -12.74 -13.47 8.77
N GLU A 110 -11.98 -12.58 9.43
CA GLU A 110 -12.02 -11.15 9.11
C GLU A 110 -11.54 -10.87 7.69
N TYR A 111 -10.49 -11.57 7.23
CA TYR A 111 -10.05 -11.50 5.84
C TYR A 111 -11.11 -12.03 4.86
N ALA A 112 -11.75 -13.16 5.14
CA ALA A 112 -12.82 -13.72 4.31
C ALA A 112 -14.02 -12.77 4.20
N SER A 113 -14.35 -12.08 5.30
CA SER A 113 -15.39 -11.05 5.31
C SER A 113 -15.05 -9.86 4.40
N LEU A 114 -13.79 -9.43 4.35
CA LEU A 114 -13.33 -8.40 3.40
C LEU A 114 -13.36 -8.92 1.96
N ALA A 115 -12.87 -10.15 1.74
CA ALA A 115 -12.82 -10.77 0.42
C ALA A 115 -14.21 -10.93 -0.21
N ALA A 116 -15.25 -11.17 0.59
CA ALA A 116 -16.63 -11.29 0.14
C ALA A 116 -17.24 -9.95 -0.33
N GLN A 117 -16.65 -8.81 0.03
CA GLN A 117 -17.19 -7.48 -0.28
C GLN A 117 -16.72 -6.89 -1.61
N VAL A 118 -15.75 -7.53 -2.27
CA VAL A 118 -15.09 -6.98 -3.47
C VAL A 118 -15.19 -7.94 -4.67
N PRO A 119 -15.08 -7.46 -5.92
CA PRO A 119 -15.08 -8.31 -7.12
C PRO A 119 -13.95 -9.34 -7.15
N ASP A 120 -14.08 -10.37 -7.99
CA ASP A 120 -13.10 -11.47 -8.09
C ASP A 120 -11.73 -11.04 -8.64
N ASP A 121 -11.68 -9.98 -9.45
CA ASP A 121 -10.42 -9.42 -9.98
C ASP A 121 -9.71 -8.50 -8.97
N PHE A 122 -10.37 -8.15 -7.86
CA PHE A 122 -9.79 -7.29 -6.83
C PHE A 122 -8.68 -8.02 -6.06
N ARG A 123 -7.62 -7.31 -5.69
CA ARG A 123 -6.53 -7.87 -4.89
C ARG A 123 -6.28 -7.03 -3.64
N PHE A 124 -5.90 -7.66 -2.54
CA PHE A 124 -5.51 -6.96 -1.32
C PHE A 124 -3.98 -6.93 -1.18
N VAL A 125 -3.46 -5.78 -0.74
CA VAL A 125 -2.09 -5.65 -0.24
C VAL A 125 -2.17 -5.66 1.28
N VAL A 126 -1.52 -6.61 1.94
CA VAL A 126 -1.63 -6.79 3.39
C VAL A 126 -0.30 -6.48 4.04
N LYS A 127 -0.31 -5.56 4.99
CA LYS A 127 0.89 -5.20 5.75
C LYS A 127 1.09 -6.17 6.91
N ALA A 128 2.32 -6.64 7.08
CA ALA A 128 2.69 -7.50 8.19
C ALA A 128 2.42 -6.81 9.54
N PRO A 129 1.99 -7.55 10.58
CA PRO A 129 1.92 -7.05 11.94
C PRO A 129 3.25 -6.49 12.45
N SER A 130 3.19 -5.41 13.24
CA SER A 130 4.35 -4.82 13.94
C SER A 130 5.08 -5.83 14.83
N ALA A 131 4.36 -6.80 15.40
CA ALA A 131 4.95 -7.90 16.17
C ALA A 131 5.99 -8.70 15.35
N ILE A 132 5.86 -8.77 14.02
CA ILE A 132 6.80 -9.49 13.15
C ILE A 132 7.76 -8.51 12.46
N SER A 133 7.33 -7.28 12.16
CA SER A 133 8.06 -6.37 11.28
C SER A 133 8.64 -5.12 11.96
N ASP A 134 8.47 -4.93 13.26
CA ASP A 134 9.16 -3.91 14.05
C ASP A 134 10.14 -4.56 15.04
N ALA A 135 11.41 -4.15 14.99
CA ALA A 135 12.43 -4.63 15.93
C ALA A 135 12.22 -4.13 17.37
N MET A 136 11.33 -3.16 17.56
CA MET A 136 11.03 -2.54 18.84
C MET A 136 9.53 -2.60 19.13
N VAL A 137 9.17 -2.92 20.38
CA VAL A 137 7.84 -2.60 20.90
C VAL A 137 7.82 -1.11 21.17
N ARG A 138 6.90 -0.39 20.53
CA ARG A 138 6.82 1.07 20.60
C ARG A 138 5.57 1.52 21.33
N ASP A 139 5.71 2.61 22.05
CA ASP A 139 4.61 3.39 22.60
C ASP A 139 4.74 4.83 22.09
N HIS A 140 3.70 5.34 21.43
CA HIS A 140 3.74 6.64 20.73
C HIS A 140 5.02 6.80 19.86
N GLY A 141 5.40 5.72 19.18
CA GLY A 141 6.57 5.59 18.30
C GLY A 141 7.95 5.63 18.97
N ARG A 142 8.02 5.82 20.28
CA ARG A 142 9.23 5.62 21.07
C ARG A 142 9.44 4.13 21.30
N GLY A 143 10.60 3.60 20.89
CA GLY A 143 11.00 2.23 21.21
C GLY A 143 11.20 2.07 22.72
N LEU A 144 10.42 1.18 23.34
CA LEU A 144 10.50 0.89 24.77
C LEU A 144 11.42 -0.30 25.03
N GLN A 145 11.22 -1.38 24.28
CA GLN A 145 11.97 -2.63 24.43
C GLN A 145 12.15 -3.33 23.09
N ARG A 146 13.13 -4.24 23.03
CA ARG A 146 13.31 -5.10 21.87
C ARG A 146 12.10 -6.00 21.70
N ASN A 147 11.69 -6.19 20.45
CA ASN A 147 10.64 -7.11 20.09
C ASN A 147 11.24 -8.50 19.85
N ALA A 148 10.87 -9.48 20.66
CA ALA A 148 11.38 -10.85 20.56
C ALA A 148 10.82 -11.62 19.35
N THR A 149 9.67 -11.21 18.82
CA THR A 149 9.03 -11.86 17.66
C THR A 149 9.41 -11.20 16.32
N PHE A 150 10.31 -10.21 16.35
CA PHE A 150 10.79 -9.57 15.12
C PHE A 150 11.49 -10.57 14.21
N LEU A 151 11.02 -10.69 12.97
CA LEU A 151 11.45 -11.68 11.98
C LEU A 151 11.36 -13.13 12.48
N ASP A 152 10.49 -13.43 13.45
CA ASP A 152 10.28 -14.81 13.88
C ASP A 152 9.61 -15.63 12.74
N PRO A 153 10.21 -16.74 12.29
CA PRO A 153 9.69 -17.52 11.16
C PRO A 153 8.32 -18.15 11.42
N ILE A 154 8.09 -18.60 12.66
CA ILE A 154 6.85 -19.29 13.04
C ILE A 154 5.72 -18.27 13.12
N ALA A 155 5.93 -17.15 13.81
CA ALA A 155 4.96 -16.07 13.90
C ALA A 155 4.65 -15.49 12.50
N ALA A 156 5.66 -15.27 11.65
CA ALA A 156 5.44 -14.79 10.29
C ALA A 156 4.54 -15.73 9.47
N ALA A 157 4.77 -17.04 9.55
CA ALA A 157 3.96 -18.03 8.86
C ALA A 157 2.54 -18.12 9.45
N HIS A 158 2.40 -18.29 10.77
CA HIS A 158 1.13 -18.64 11.41
C HIS A 158 0.24 -17.46 11.78
N GLU A 159 0.82 -16.31 12.12
CA GLU A 159 0.05 -15.14 12.58
C GLU A 159 -0.18 -14.10 11.46
N PHE A 160 0.56 -14.19 10.36
CA PHE A 160 0.43 -13.26 9.24
C PHE A 160 0.10 -13.95 7.92
N VAL A 161 0.98 -14.81 7.40
CA VAL A 161 0.82 -15.34 6.03
C VAL A 161 -0.36 -16.32 5.94
N GLN A 162 -0.45 -17.31 6.82
CA GLN A 162 -1.49 -18.34 6.76
C GLN A 162 -2.90 -17.75 6.92
N PRO A 163 -3.20 -16.88 7.91
CA PRO A 163 -4.53 -16.30 8.04
C PRO A 163 -4.95 -15.45 6.83
N ALA A 164 -4.00 -14.70 6.24
CA ALA A 164 -4.25 -13.92 5.04
C ALA A 164 -4.52 -14.83 3.83
N LEU A 165 -3.76 -15.91 3.69
CA LEU A 165 -3.93 -16.89 2.61
C LEU A 165 -5.28 -17.61 2.72
N ASP A 166 -5.64 -18.07 3.91
CA ASP A 166 -6.89 -18.80 4.18
C ASP A 166 -8.12 -17.90 3.97
N GLY A 167 -8.03 -16.64 4.39
CA GLY A 167 -9.16 -15.72 4.31
C GLY A 167 -9.33 -15.03 2.97
N LEU A 168 -8.24 -14.58 2.34
CA LEU A 168 -8.31 -13.83 1.07
C LEU A 168 -8.28 -14.75 -0.15
N GLY A 169 -7.64 -15.91 -0.06
CA GLY A 169 -7.54 -16.87 -1.15
C GLY A 169 -7.03 -16.22 -2.45
N PRO A 170 -7.73 -16.38 -3.59
CA PRO A 170 -7.35 -15.78 -4.86
C PRO A 170 -7.31 -14.24 -4.87
N LYS A 171 -7.93 -13.57 -3.89
CA LYS A 171 -7.93 -12.11 -3.76
C LYS A 171 -6.71 -11.59 -3.00
N LEU A 172 -5.80 -12.46 -2.55
CA LEU A 172 -4.52 -12.04 -1.98
C LEU A 172 -3.57 -11.55 -3.10
N GLY A 173 -3.19 -10.28 -3.05
CA GLY A 173 -2.27 -9.68 -4.02
C GLY A 173 -0.83 -9.65 -3.53
N ALA A 174 -0.58 -8.98 -2.40
CA ALA A 174 0.76 -8.89 -1.84
C ALA A 174 0.76 -8.98 -0.31
N LEU A 175 1.76 -9.66 0.24
CA LEU A 175 2.09 -9.68 1.65
C LEU A 175 3.35 -8.83 1.86
N VAL A 176 3.20 -7.68 2.52
CA VAL A 176 4.27 -6.68 2.65
C VAL A 176 4.86 -6.73 4.06
N PHE A 177 6.08 -7.23 4.17
CA PHE A 177 6.92 -7.11 5.35
C PHE A 177 7.61 -5.75 5.33
N GLN A 178 6.92 -4.72 5.84
CA GLN A 178 7.52 -3.41 6.04
C GLN A 178 8.34 -3.42 7.34
N LEU A 179 9.67 -3.48 7.20
CA LEU A 179 10.58 -3.37 8.32
C LEU A 179 10.56 -1.92 8.83
N SER A 180 10.08 -1.74 10.06
CA SER A 180 10.13 -0.43 10.73
C SER A 180 11.57 0.07 10.87
N PRO A 181 11.77 1.39 11.03
CA PRO A 181 13.07 1.98 11.28
C PRO A 181 13.85 1.25 12.39
N LEU A 182 15.00 0.71 12.01
CA LEU A 182 15.81 -0.14 12.88
C LEU A 182 16.71 0.68 13.81
N PRO A 183 16.98 0.18 15.02
CA PRO A 183 18.02 0.74 15.88
C PRO A 183 19.40 0.70 15.21
N SER A 184 20.22 1.73 15.43
CA SER A 184 21.58 1.80 14.86
C SER A 184 22.45 0.59 15.19
N SER A 185 22.26 -0.02 16.36
CA SER A 185 22.99 -1.25 16.76
C SER A 185 22.69 -2.45 15.86
N MET A 186 21.53 -2.50 15.23
CA MET A 186 21.19 -3.54 14.24
C MET A 186 21.73 -3.19 12.85
N LEU A 187 21.77 -1.91 12.50
CA LEU A 187 22.36 -1.44 11.24
C LEU A 187 23.89 -1.67 11.20
N LEU A 188 24.54 -1.81 12.35
CA LEU A 188 25.95 -2.25 12.44
C LEU A 188 26.13 -3.75 12.20
N ARG A 189 25.04 -4.53 12.13
CA ARG A 189 25.04 -6.00 11.99
C ARG A 189 24.08 -6.45 10.90
N ILE A 190 24.11 -5.76 9.76
CA ILE A 190 23.27 -6.06 8.60
C ILE A 190 23.37 -7.54 8.16
N PRO A 191 24.55 -8.20 8.14
CA PRO A 191 24.61 -9.62 7.78
C PRO A 191 23.71 -10.52 8.65
N GLU A 192 23.76 -10.37 9.98
CA GLU A 192 22.92 -11.14 10.92
C GLU A 192 21.42 -10.85 10.72
N LEU A 193 21.08 -9.60 10.44
CA LEU A 193 19.72 -9.19 10.14
C LEU A 193 19.22 -9.84 8.84
N LEU A 194 20.05 -9.87 7.80
CA LEU A 194 19.71 -10.48 6.52
C LEU A 194 19.60 -12.01 6.62
N GLU A 195 20.41 -12.66 7.45
CA GLU A 195 20.27 -14.08 7.77
C GLU A 195 18.93 -14.38 8.48
N SER A 196 18.55 -13.52 9.43
CA SER A 196 17.27 -13.63 10.13
C SER A 196 16.09 -13.43 9.16
N LEU A 197 16.20 -12.45 8.26
CA LEU A 197 15.22 -12.20 7.21
C LEU A 197 15.12 -13.39 6.24
N ALA A 198 16.25 -13.94 5.79
CA ALA A 198 16.29 -15.10 4.92
C ALA A 198 15.63 -16.32 5.57
N THR A 199 15.91 -16.55 6.86
CA THR A 199 15.32 -17.65 7.64
C THR A 199 13.80 -17.50 7.75
N MET A 200 13.32 -16.28 8.05
CA MET A 200 11.89 -15.98 8.11
C MET A 200 11.20 -16.21 6.77
N LEU A 201 11.77 -15.67 5.68
CA LEU A 201 11.19 -15.79 4.35
C LEU A 201 11.17 -17.24 3.85
N ALA A 202 12.20 -18.03 4.16
CA ALA A 202 12.27 -19.45 3.78
C ALA A 202 11.25 -20.33 4.51
N ALA A 203 10.74 -19.89 5.66
CA ALA A 203 9.74 -20.62 6.43
C ALA A 203 8.28 -20.33 6.01
N LEU A 204 8.07 -19.35 5.13
CA LEU A 204 6.72 -18.98 4.71
C LEU A 204 6.08 -20.09 3.87
N PRO A 205 4.78 -20.38 4.07
CA PRO A 205 4.10 -21.36 3.23
C PRO A 205 4.04 -20.87 1.77
N PRO A 206 4.02 -21.80 0.79
CA PRO A 206 3.84 -21.41 -0.60
C PRO A 206 2.47 -20.74 -0.78
N LEU A 207 2.45 -19.61 -1.49
CA LEU A 207 1.19 -18.90 -1.77
C LEU A 207 0.34 -19.65 -2.81
N ARG A 208 0.99 -20.38 -3.72
CA ARG A 208 0.32 -21.17 -4.76
C ARG A 208 -0.03 -22.57 -4.26
N PRO A 209 -1.18 -23.14 -4.64
CA PRO A 209 -2.12 -22.62 -5.65
C PRO A 209 -3.17 -21.62 -5.13
N THR A 210 -3.27 -21.42 -3.82
CA THR A 210 -4.36 -20.67 -3.17
C THR A 210 -4.47 -19.21 -3.61
N ALA A 211 -3.34 -18.51 -3.73
CA ALA A 211 -3.21 -17.14 -4.19
C ALA A 211 -2.28 -17.07 -5.41
N PRO A 212 -2.78 -17.32 -6.64
CA PRO A 212 -1.95 -17.42 -7.84
C PRO A 212 -1.21 -16.13 -8.20
N ASP A 213 -1.82 -14.99 -7.89
CA ASP A 213 -1.26 -13.64 -8.10
C ASP A 213 -0.54 -13.10 -6.84
N GLY A 214 -0.50 -13.89 -5.77
CA GLY A 214 0.07 -13.53 -4.49
C GLY A 214 1.59 -13.39 -4.56
N VAL A 215 2.12 -12.32 -3.95
CA VAL A 215 3.56 -12.08 -3.85
C VAL A 215 3.97 -11.75 -2.42
N VAL A 216 5.17 -12.14 -2.03
CA VAL A 216 5.81 -11.67 -0.79
C VAL A 216 6.73 -10.51 -1.15
N ALA A 217 6.58 -9.38 -0.46
CA ALA A 217 7.40 -8.20 -0.69
C ALA A 217 8.00 -7.66 0.62
N VAL A 218 9.24 -7.20 0.58
CA VAL A 218 9.93 -6.59 1.72
C VAL A 218 10.12 -5.11 1.46
N GLU A 219 9.63 -4.27 2.38
CA GLU A 219 9.79 -2.83 2.35
C GLU A 219 10.74 -2.40 3.47
N VAL A 220 11.81 -1.68 3.16
CA VAL A 220 12.74 -1.18 4.20
C VAL A 220 12.50 0.29 4.50
N ARG A 221 12.92 0.72 5.69
CA ARG A 221 12.84 2.11 6.17
C ARG A 221 14.21 2.71 6.51
N ASN A 222 15.27 1.98 6.18
CA ASN A 222 16.66 2.34 6.34
C ASN A 222 17.34 2.13 4.98
N ALA A 223 17.85 3.22 4.38
CA ALA A 223 18.50 3.17 3.07
C ALA A 223 19.75 2.29 3.08
N GLU A 224 20.37 2.13 4.26
CA GLU A 224 21.54 1.28 4.50
C GLU A 224 21.28 -0.20 4.19
N LEU A 225 20.01 -0.63 4.19
CA LEU A 225 19.63 -2.00 3.82
C LEU A 225 19.50 -2.23 2.32
N MET A 226 19.55 -1.17 1.50
CA MET A 226 19.42 -1.28 0.04
C MET A 226 20.72 -1.78 -0.61
N THR A 227 21.12 -2.99 -0.27
CA THR A 227 22.38 -3.59 -0.70
C THR A 227 22.18 -4.76 -1.67
N ALA A 228 23.26 -5.20 -2.32
CA ALA A 228 23.22 -6.36 -3.19
C ALA A 228 22.88 -7.66 -2.44
N GLU A 229 23.27 -7.75 -1.16
CA GLU A 229 23.00 -8.87 -0.28
C GLU A 229 21.49 -8.97 0.05
N LEU A 230 20.82 -7.84 0.30
CA LEU A 230 19.36 -7.85 0.44
C LEU A 230 18.70 -8.34 -0.84
N ALA A 231 19.14 -7.86 -2.01
CA ALA A 231 18.60 -8.33 -3.29
C ALA A 231 18.80 -9.85 -3.47
N ALA A 232 19.96 -10.38 -3.07
CA ALA A 232 20.23 -11.82 -3.12
C ALA A 232 19.31 -12.62 -2.18
N VAL A 233 19.08 -12.16 -0.95
CA VAL A 233 18.15 -12.78 0.01
C VAL A 233 16.74 -12.83 -0.56
N LEU A 234 16.24 -11.72 -1.08
CA LEU A 234 14.89 -11.66 -1.65
C LEU A 234 14.75 -12.60 -2.86
N LYS A 235 15.74 -12.60 -3.76
CA LYS A 235 15.75 -13.47 -4.94
C LYS A 235 15.77 -14.95 -4.58
N ALA A 236 16.58 -15.34 -3.59
CA ALA A 236 16.66 -16.72 -3.12
C ALA A 236 15.34 -17.21 -2.51
N ALA A 237 14.61 -16.33 -1.83
CA ALA A 237 13.31 -16.63 -1.23
C ALA A 237 12.11 -16.51 -2.20
N GLY A 238 12.32 -16.06 -3.45
CA GLY A 238 11.23 -15.76 -4.37
C GLY A 238 10.38 -14.54 -3.96
N ALA A 239 10.91 -13.69 -3.08
CA ALA A 239 10.30 -12.43 -2.67
C ALA A 239 10.73 -11.27 -3.58
N THR A 240 10.00 -10.16 -3.53
CA THR A 240 10.35 -8.92 -4.24
C THR A 240 10.66 -7.77 -3.27
N TYR A 241 11.26 -6.70 -3.80
CA TYR A 241 11.42 -5.45 -3.07
C TYR A 241 10.15 -4.62 -3.20
N CYS A 242 9.57 -4.21 -2.07
CA CYS A 242 8.51 -3.22 -2.07
C CYS A 242 9.14 -1.83 -2.19
N LEU A 243 8.90 -1.16 -3.31
CA LEU A 243 9.30 0.22 -3.53
C LEU A 243 8.54 1.16 -2.60
N GLY A 244 9.15 1.51 -1.48
CA GLY A 244 8.60 2.44 -0.50
C GLY A 244 8.93 3.89 -0.86
N LEU A 245 7.95 4.63 -1.36
CA LEU A 245 8.09 6.06 -1.65
C LEU A 245 7.68 6.85 -0.41
N HIS A 246 8.69 7.27 0.34
CA HIS A 246 8.56 8.04 1.56
C HIS A 246 9.75 8.99 1.67
N ALA A 247 9.56 10.19 2.21
CA ALA A 247 10.61 11.19 2.38
C ALA A 247 11.77 10.80 3.35
N LYS A 248 11.77 9.57 3.88
CA LYS A 248 12.87 8.97 4.68
C LYS A 248 13.75 8.04 3.85
N MET A 249 13.26 7.64 2.68
CA MET A 249 13.94 6.76 1.75
C MET A 249 14.51 7.57 0.59
N PRO A 250 15.52 7.04 -0.12
CA PRO A 250 16.00 7.65 -1.35
C PRO A 250 14.87 7.86 -2.36
N GLY A 251 15.05 8.82 -3.27
CA GLY A 251 14.09 9.07 -4.35
C GLY A 251 13.93 7.85 -5.25
N ILE A 252 12.82 7.80 -5.99
CA ILE A 252 12.49 6.63 -6.82
C ILE A 252 13.64 6.24 -7.76
N SER A 253 14.33 7.23 -8.35
CA SER A 253 15.52 7.05 -9.19
C SER A 253 16.63 6.25 -8.50
N ASP A 254 16.91 6.59 -7.24
CA ASP A 254 17.97 5.96 -6.44
C ASP A 254 17.59 4.56 -5.96
N GLN A 255 16.29 4.23 -5.99
CA GLN A 255 15.81 2.88 -5.67
C GLN A 255 15.76 1.95 -6.89
N LEU A 256 15.87 2.46 -8.12
CA LEU A 256 15.84 1.65 -9.34
C LEU A 256 16.93 0.55 -9.41
N PRO A 257 18.17 0.75 -8.93
CA PRO A 257 19.17 -0.31 -8.92
C PRO A 257 18.72 -1.58 -8.18
N MET A 258 18.00 -1.42 -7.05
CA MET A 258 17.43 -2.55 -6.30
C MET A 258 16.41 -3.32 -7.14
N LEU A 259 15.49 -2.61 -7.80
CA LEU A 259 14.50 -3.24 -8.69
C LEU A 259 15.16 -3.97 -9.87
N ARG A 260 16.23 -3.39 -10.43
CA ARG A 260 17.00 -4.02 -11.52
C ARG A 260 17.72 -5.29 -11.07
N ALA A 261 18.26 -5.33 -9.85
CA ALA A 261 18.93 -6.52 -9.31
C ALA A 261 17.96 -7.72 -9.17
N LEU A 262 16.69 -7.44 -8.88
CA LEU A 262 15.63 -8.44 -8.75
C LEU A 262 14.96 -8.80 -10.09
N TRP A 263 15.20 -8.03 -11.16
CA TRP A 263 14.54 -8.28 -12.44
C TRP A 263 14.85 -9.67 -13.02
N PRO A 264 13.87 -10.36 -13.62
CA PRO A 264 12.43 -10.04 -13.63
C PRO A 264 11.75 -10.42 -12.30
N ALA A 265 10.94 -9.51 -11.74
CA ALA A 265 10.17 -9.74 -10.52
C ALA A 265 8.87 -8.91 -10.51
N PRO A 266 7.83 -9.35 -9.76
CA PRO A 266 6.64 -8.54 -9.51
C PRO A 266 6.97 -7.16 -8.92
N LEU A 267 6.15 -6.16 -9.23
CA LEU A 267 6.26 -4.83 -8.64
C LEU A 267 5.26 -4.69 -7.51
N VAL A 268 5.76 -4.36 -6.32
CA VAL A 268 4.94 -3.81 -5.23
C VAL A 268 5.48 -2.42 -4.91
N ALA A 269 4.63 -1.41 -4.95
CA ALA A 269 4.99 -0.04 -4.64
C ALA A 269 3.98 0.59 -3.68
N ARG A 270 4.50 1.32 -2.69
CA ARG A 270 3.68 2.01 -1.69
C ARG A 270 4.09 3.47 -1.66
N TRP A 271 3.23 4.35 -2.17
CA TRP A 271 3.47 5.78 -2.20
C TRP A 271 2.86 6.44 -0.97
N ASN A 272 3.68 6.61 0.06
CA ASN A 272 3.22 6.94 1.41
C ASN A 272 3.29 8.44 1.72
N LEU A 273 4.34 9.13 1.27
CA LEU A 273 4.58 10.53 1.59
C LEU A 273 5.40 11.23 0.49
N HIS A 274 4.97 12.42 0.09
CA HIS A 274 5.73 13.27 -0.82
C HIS A 274 7.11 13.64 -0.23
N GLN A 275 8.16 13.54 -1.04
CA GLN A 275 9.53 13.90 -0.61
C GLN A 275 9.67 15.32 -0.03
N ARG A 276 8.87 16.29 -0.50
CA ARG A 276 8.97 17.70 -0.09
C ARG A 276 8.73 17.92 1.40
N HIS A 277 8.00 17.03 2.06
CA HIS A 277 7.69 17.13 3.49
C HIS A 277 8.85 16.69 4.36
N GLY A 278 9.91 16.15 3.77
CA GLY A 278 11.08 15.65 4.48
C GLY A 278 10.74 14.47 5.39
N ALA A 279 11.77 13.93 6.03
CA ALA A 279 11.67 12.72 6.82
C ALA A 279 10.51 12.74 7.84
N TYR A 280 10.29 13.84 8.54
CA TYR A 280 9.36 13.91 9.68
C TYR A 280 8.06 14.68 9.38
N GLY A 281 7.81 15.11 8.15
CA GLY A 281 6.67 15.98 7.82
C GLY A 281 5.36 15.24 7.56
N TYR A 282 5.16 14.04 8.10
CA TYR A 282 3.94 13.27 7.86
C TYR A 282 2.68 13.97 8.39
N ASP A 283 2.76 14.53 9.60
CA ASP A 283 1.63 15.22 10.25
C ASP A 283 1.37 16.57 9.62
N SER A 284 2.43 17.34 9.35
CA SER A 284 2.30 18.60 8.61
C SER A 284 1.70 18.38 7.22
N ALA A 285 2.04 17.28 6.55
CA ALA A 285 1.45 16.93 5.26
C ALA A 285 -0.03 16.57 5.40
N LYS A 286 -0.41 15.85 6.46
CA LYS A 286 -1.80 15.51 6.75
C LYS A 286 -2.63 16.79 6.89
N ASP A 287 -2.21 17.69 7.78
CA ASP A 287 -2.95 18.93 8.06
C ASP A 287 -3.03 19.84 6.84
N LEU A 288 -1.97 19.87 6.01
CA LEU A 288 -1.95 20.64 4.78
C LEU A 288 -2.90 20.07 3.71
N TYR A 289 -3.04 18.75 3.66
CA TYR A 289 -3.75 18.07 2.59
C TYR A 289 -5.20 17.72 2.88
N GLU A 290 -5.63 17.79 4.15
CA GLU A 290 -7.05 17.68 4.46
C GLU A 290 -7.87 18.73 3.68
N PRO A 291 -9.04 18.35 3.14
CA PRO A 291 -9.78 17.11 3.39
C PRO A 291 -9.43 15.93 2.46
N PHE A 292 -8.36 16.03 1.66
CA PHE A 292 -7.92 15.06 0.66
C PHE A 292 -8.78 14.95 -0.61
N ASP A 293 -9.40 16.06 -1.00
CA ASP A 293 -10.34 16.17 -2.13
C ASP A 293 -9.68 16.67 -3.45
N ARG A 294 -8.40 17.07 -3.40
CA ARG A 294 -7.68 17.62 -4.55
C ARG A 294 -6.19 17.29 -4.50
N LEU A 295 -5.54 17.35 -5.66
CA LEU A 295 -4.09 17.34 -5.74
C LEU A 295 -3.56 18.72 -5.34
N LEU A 296 -2.69 18.76 -4.33
CA LEU A 296 -2.08 19.98 -3.83
C LEU A 296 -0.61 20.08 -4.25
N ASP A 297 0.11 18.96 -4.19
CA ASP A 297 1.49 18.89 -4.66
C ASP A 297 1.64 17.69 -5.61
N PRO A 298 1.24 17.84 -6.88
CA PRO A 298 1.51 16.83 -7.90
C PRO A 298 3.02 16.58 -8.03
N ASP A 299 3.39 15.32 -8.22
CA ASP A 299 4.77 14.86 -8.43
C ASP A 299 4.87 14.10 -9.78
N PRO A 300 4.96 14.84 -10.90
CA PRO A 300 5.06 14.25 -12.23
C PRO A 300 6.31 13.38 -12.43
N GLU A 301 7.41 13.69 -11.73
CA GLU A 301 8.66 12.93 -11.83
C GLU A 301 8.49 11.52 -11.26
N THR A 302 7.95 11.42 -10.04
CA THR A 302 7.65 10.12 -9.42
C THR A 302 6.65 9.34 -10.27
N ARG A 303 5.58 9.97 -10.77
CA ARG A 303 4.60 9.32 -11.66
C ARG A 303 5.25 8.81 -12.93
N ALA A 304 6.12 9.58 -13.56
CA ALA A 304 6.79 9.21 -14.81
C ALA A 304 7.71 7.98 -14.61
N ILE A 305 8.49 7.95 -13.53
CA ILE A 305 9.38 6.83 -13.27
C ILE A 305 8.57 5.59 -12.86
N LEU A 306 7.57 5.76 -11.98
CA LEU A 306 6.76 4.65 -11.50
C LEU A 306 5.97 4.00 -12.65
N SER A 307 5.31 4.79 -13.51
CA SER A 307 4.59 4.29 -14.68
C SER A 307 5.49 3.57 -15.68
N GLN A 308 6.76 3.98 -15.82
CA GLN A 308 7.74 3.25 -16.65
C GLN A 308 8.02 1.86 -16.09
N VAL A 309 8.27 1.74 -14.79
CA VAL A 309 8.52 0.45 -14.13
C VAL A 309 7.27 -0.42 -14.22
N MET A 310 6.09 0.14 -13.92
CA MET A 310 4.81 -0.58 -14.02
C MET A 310 4.56 -1.14 -15.42
N ALA A 311 4.76 -0.34 -16.46
CA ALA A 311 4.56 -0.77 -17.85
C ALA A 311 5.58 -1.85 -18.27
N ALA A 312 6.83 -1.77 -17.80
CA ALA A 312 7.83 -2.80 -18.04
C ALA A 312 7.47 -4.13 -17.35
N THR A 313 7.09 -4.08 -16.08
CA THR A 313 6.68 -5.27 -15.31
C THR A 313 5.43 -5.93 -15.89
N ALA A 314 4.42 -5.14 -16.25
CA ALA A 314 3.20 -5.65 -16.88
C ALA A 314 3.46 -6.29 -18.25
N ALA A 315 4.35 -5.70 -19.07
CA ALA A 315 4.77 -6.29 -20.35
C ALA A 315 5.53 -7.63 -20.19
N ALA A 316 6.08 -7.90 -19.00
CA ALA A 316 6.67 -9.19 -18.63
C ALA A 316 5.64 -10.16 -18.03
N HIS A 317 4.34 -9.84 -18.06
CA HIS A 317 3.24 -10.62 -17.46
C HIS A 317 3.39 -10.87 -15.96
N LEU A 318 4.06 -9.94 -15.26
CA LEU A 318 4.25 -10.00 -13.82
C LEU A 318 3.26 -9.05 -13.13
N PRO A 319 2.73 -9.44 -11.95
CA PRO A 319 1.76 -8.61 -11.24
C PRO A 319 2.40 -7.30 -10.75
N VAL A 320 1.59 -6.23 -10.80
CA VAL A 320 1.94 -4.88 -10.39
C VAL A 320 0.90 -4.37 -9.39
N TYR A 321 1.33 -4.11 -8.17
CA TYR A 321 0.49 -3.58 -7.10
C TYR A 321 1.03 -2.22 -6.64
N VAL A 322 0.24 -1.16 -6.82
CA VAL A 322 0.60 0.18 -6.35
C VAL A 322 -0.51 0.71 -5.44
N THR A 323 -0.16 1.01 -4.19
CA THR A 323 -1.08 1.65 -3.24
C THR A 323 -0.59 3.06 -2.91
N ILE A 324 -1.48 4.05 -3.02
CA ILE A 324 -1.15 5.46 -2.83
C ILE A 324 -1.85 6.01 -1.58
N ASN A 325 -1.13 6.77 -0.77
CA ASN A 325 -1.65 7.50 0.37
C ASN A 325 -2.03 8.92 -0.04
N ASN A 326 -3.01 9.54 0.62
CA ASN A 326 -3.35 10.95 0.36
C ASN A 326 -2.14 11.88 0.55
N LYS A 327 -1.24 11.54 1.48
CA LYS A 327 0.02 12.26 1.73
C LYS A 327 1.05 12.17 0.61
N ALA A 328 0.78 11.41 -0.45
CA ALA A 328 1.59 11.41 -1.66
C ALA A 328 1.50 12.75 -2.39
N GLU A 329 0.28 13.27 -2.61
CA GLU A 329 0.07 14.45 -3.48
C GLU A 329 -1.15 15.31 -3.11
N GLY A 330 -1.90 14.94 -2.07
CA GLY A 330 -3.13 15.62 -1.65
C GLY A 330 -4.35 14.70 -1.66
N SER A 331 -4.52 13.86 -2.68
CA SER A 331 -5.68 12.97 -2.81
C SER A 331 -5.30 11.66 -3.51
N ALA A 332 -5.40 10.55 -2.80
CA ALA A 332 -5.04 9.23 -3.32
C ALA A 332 -5.86 8.79 -4.56
N PRO A 333 -7.20 8.95 -4.63
CA PRO A 333 -7.95 8.58 -5.84
C PRO A 333 -7.53 9.41 -7.05
N LEU A 334 -7.28 10.71 -6.89
CA LEU A 334 -6.81 11.57 -7.98
C LEU A 334 -5.36 11.25 -8.39
N SER A 335 -4.50 10.88 -7.43
CA SER A 335 -3.16 10.36 -7.72
C SER A 335 -3.20 9.05 -8.49
N VAL A 336 -4.15 8.17 -8.17
CA VAL A 336 -4.36 6.91 -8.92
C VAL A 336 -4.77 7.21 -10.35
N GLU A 337 -5.71 8.14 -10.56
CA GLU A 337 -6.14 8.55 -11.90
C GLU A 337 -4.98 9.13 -12.71
N ALA A 338 -4.24 10.09 -12.15
CA ALA A 338 -3.11 10.69 -12.84
C ALA A 338 -1.96 9.69 -13.12
N LEU A 339 -1.73 8.71 -12.24
CA LEU A 339 -0.76 7.66 -12.48
C LEU A 339 -1.24 6.69 -13.58
N ALA A 340 -2.54 6.38 -13.62
CA ALA A 340 -3.14 5.58 -14.68
C ALA A 340 -2.99 6.27 -16.05
N GLU A 341 -3.21 7.58 -16.13
CA GLU A 341 -2.99 8.36 -17.35
C GLU A 341 -1.54 8.26 -17.84
N ALA A 342 -0.57 8.45 -16.93
CA ALA A 342 0.85 8.35 -17.25
C ALA A 342 1.27 6.94 -17.75
N VAL A 343 0.56 5.88 -17.33
CA VAL A 343 0.74 4.52 -17.86
C VAL A 343 0.09 4.37 -19.24
N ARG A 344 -1.13 4.86 -19.42
CA ARG A 344 -1.85 4.81 -20.71
C ARG A 344 -1.06 5.51 -21.81
N GLU A 345 -0.55 6.71 -21.56
CA GLU A 345 0.27 7.46 -22.51
C GLU A 345 1.50 6.67 -22.97
N ARG A 346 2.16 5.97 -22.05
CA ARG A 346 3.30 5.09 -22.37
C ARG A 346 2.91 3.88 -23.21
N HIS A 347 1.73 3.32 -22.96
CA HIS A 347 1.24 2.20 -23.74
C HIS A 347 1.00 2.62 -25.19
N ILE A 348 0.31 3.75 -25.39
CA ILE A 348 0.05 4.35 -26.71
C ILE A 348 1.36 4.60 -27.46
N LEU A 349 2.34 5.25 -26.81
CA LEU A 349 3.65 5.54 -27.42
C LEU A 349 4.47 4.30 -27.81
N ARG A 350 4.19 3.13 -27.20
CA ARG A 350 4.84 1.87 -27.55
C ARG A 350 4.11 1.11 -28.66
N THR A 351 2.79 1.29 -28.78
CA THR A 351 1.96 0.62 -29.79
C THR A 351 1.88 1.38 -31.11
N ASP A 352 2.15 2.70 -31.11
CA ASP A 352 2.33 3.51 -32.32
C ASP A 352 3.82 3.78 -32.59
N PRO A 353 4.52 2.93 -33.36
CA PRO A 353 5.78 3.34 -33.94
C PRO A 353 5.45 4.39 -35.00
N HIS A 354 5.80 5.66 -34.77
CA HIS A 354 5.84 6.64 -35.84
C HIS A 354 6.51 6.02 -37.08
N PRO A 355 5.91 6.09 -38.29
CA PRO A 355 6.55 5.58 -39.47
C PRO A 355 7.83 6.38 -39.68
N VAL A 356 8.98 5.71 -39.56
CA VAL A 356 10.26 6.29 -39.99
C VAL A 356 10.05 6.76 -41.43
N PRO A 357 10.16 8.06 -41.74
CA PRO A 357 10.07 8.51 -43.10
C PRO A 357 11.27 7.90 -43.83
N LYS A 358 10.99 7.00 -44.79
CA LYS A 358 12.00 6.53 -45.72
C LYS A 358 12.58 7.76 -46.42
N ARG A 359 13.85 8.05 -46.16
CA ARG A 359 14.70 8.91 -46.99
C ARG A 359 15.97 8.18 -47.30
#